data_AF-A0A1P8WVE7-F1
#
_entry.id   AF-A0A1P8WVE7-F1
#
_cell.length_a   1.000
_cell.length_b   1.000
_cell.length_c   1.000
_cell.angle_alpha   90.00
_cell.angle_beta   90.00
_cell.angle_gamma   90.00
#
_symmetry.space_group_name_H-M   'P 1'
#
loop_
_entity.id
_entity.type
_entity.pdbx_description
1 polymer ?
#
loop_
_entity_poly.entity_id
_entity_poly.type
_entity_poly.pdbx_seq_one_letter_code
_entity_poly.pdbx_strand_id
1 'polypeptide(L)'
;MTFQPTGHKGFVHSVELADDTSCEIRSYVRDKIMETPVHMVAAEPNTFLVGMIGDAGDEDDSPWQTPVIAWALTAEGFVVPVTVDGVNDDSTSSKTVLHSNGMVIEPANQSWRRYEDYLAEMRERRDEKAGKAT
;
A
#
# COMPACT_ATOMS: atom_id res chain seq x y z
N MET A 1 26.03 -30.97 11.93
CA MET A 1 25.43 -31.09 10.57
C MET A 1 26.02 -29.95 9.75
N THR A 2 27.02 -30.27 8.92
CA THR A 2 27.83 -29.26 8.22
C THR A 2 27.24 -29.07 6.83
N PHE A 3 26.69 -27.89 6.55
CA PHE A 3 26.21 -27.55 5.21
C PHE A 3 27.41 -27.43 4.27
N GLN A 4 27.54 -28.39 3.34
CA GLN A 4 28.46 -28.21 2.22
C GLN A 4 27.80 -27.27 1.21
N PRO A 5 28.47 -26.17 0.80
CA PRO A 5 27.95 -25.32 -0.26
C PRO A 5 28.05 -26.08 -1.58
N THR A 6 26.92 -26.58 -2.08
CA THR A 6 26.83 -27.10 -3.45
C THR A 6 27.01 -25.93 -4.40
N GLY A 7 28.16 -25.87 -5.06
CA GLY A 7 28.52 -24.83 -6.02
C GLY A 7 27.63 -24.87 -7.26
N HIS A 8 26.40 -24.36 -7.15
CA HIS A 8 25.61 -24.00 -8.31
C HIS A 8 26.10 -22.65 -8.84
N LYS A 9 26.87 -22.68 -9.93
CA LYS A 9 27.06 -21.54 -10.84
C LYS A 9 25.72 -21.24 -11.54
N GLY A 10 24.73 -20.78 -10.78
CA GLY A 10 23.46 -20.32 -11.31
C GLY A 10 23.62 -18.95 -11.93
N PHE A 11 22.78 -18.62 -12.92
CA PHE A 11 22.69 -17.25 -13.41
C PHE A 11 22.26 -16.33 -12.26
N VAL A 12 22.79 -15.12 -12.26
CA VAL A 12 22.45 -14.07 -11.30
C VAL A 12 21.62 -13.05 -12.06
N HIS A 13 20.50 -12.64 -11.48
CA HIS A 13 19.62 -11.61 -12.02
C HIS A 13 19.75 -10.37 -11.13
N SER A 14 19.95 -9.22 -11.75
CA SER A 14 19.74 -7.95 -11.07
C SER A 14 18.24 -7.69 -10.99
N VAL A 15 17.73 -7.37 -9.80
CA VAL A 15 16.35 -6.96 -9.57
C VAL A 15 16.38 -5.56 -8.99
N GLU A 16 15.67 -4.64 -9.64
CA GLU A 16 15.41 -3.30 -9.13
C GLU A 16 14.31 -3.38 -8.06
N LEU A 17 14.55 -2.70 -6.94
CA LEU A 17 13.64 -2.57 -5.81
C LEU A 17 12.90 -1.23 -5.93
N ALA A 18 11.80 -1.08 -5.19
CA ALA A 18 10.94 0.10 -5.26
C ALA A 18 11.60 1.42 -4.83
N ASP A 19 12.71 1.35 -4.09
CA ASP A 19 13.50 2.49 -3.62
C ASP A 19 14.67 2.86 -4.57
N ASP A 20 14.56 2.47 -5.84
CA ASP A 20 15.59 2.61 -6.88
C ASP A 20 16.93 1.90 -6.56
N THR A 21 16.96 1.05 -5.53
CA THR A 21 18.11 0.19 -5.28
C THR A 21 18.03 -1.08 -6.12
N SER A 22 19.13 -1.82 -6.20
CA SER A 22 19.13 -3.13 -6.86
C SER A 22 19.81 -4.18 -6.00
N CYS A 23 19.33 -5.41 -6.12
CA CYS A 23 19.95 -6.57 -5.51
C CYS A 23 20.15 -7.69 -6.54
N GLU A 24 21.22 -8.44 -6.34
CA GLU A 24 21.51 -9.63 -7.13
C GLU A 24 20.84 -10.85 -6.49
N ILE A 25 19.94 -11.49 -7.23
CA ILE A 25 19.32 -12.76 -6.81
C ILE A 25 19.74 -13.90 -7.74
N ARG A 26 19.97 -15.08 -7.17
CA ARG A 26 20.27 -16.28 -7.95
C ARG A 26 18.99 -16.77 -8.65
N SER A 27 19.09 -17.34 -9.85
CA SER A 27 17.93 -17.80 -10.63
C SER A 27 16.99 -18.70 -9.83
N TYR A 28 17.51 -19.65 -9.05
CA TYR A 28 16.63 -20.54 -8.26
C TYR A 28 15.82 -19.78 -7.18
N VAL A 29 16.32 -18.63 -6.70
CA VAL A 29 15.60 -17.77 -5.76
C VAL A 29 14.51 -17.01 -6.52
N ARG A 30 14.85 -16.43 -7.68
CA ARG A 30 13.88 -15.79 -8.57
C ARG A 30 12.75 -16.77 -8.93
N ASP A 31 13.09 -17.96 -9.40
CA ASP A 31 12.13 -18.97 -9.81
C ASP A 31 11.23 -19.35 -8.63
N LYS A 32 11.80 -19.55 -7.43
CA LYS A 32 11.00 -19.78 -6.22
C LYS A 32 10.10 -18.61 -5.83
N ILE A 33 10.56 -17.36 -5.93
CA ILE A 33 9.73 -16.18 -5.64
C ILE A 33 8.56 -16.12 -6.63
N MET A 34 8.81 -16.41 -7.90
CA MET A 34 7.78 -16.44 -8.95
C MET A 34 6.84 -17.65 -8.81
N GLU A 35 7.31 -18.77 -8.27
CA GLU A 35 6.54 -19.98 -8.01
C GLU A 35 5.76 -19.92 -6.70
N THR A 36 6.22 -19.14 -5.72
CA THR A 36 5.56 -19.01 -4.42
C THR A 36 4.33 -18.13 -4.60
N PRO A 37 3.11 -18.66 -4.42
CA PRO A 37 1.93 -17.83 -4.48
C PRO A 37 2.07 -16.74 -3.43
N VAL A 38 2.11 -15.47 -3.87
CA VAL A 38 1.82 -14.37 -2.94
C VAL A 38 0.41 -14.67 -2.42
N HIS A 39 0.30 -14.95 -1.12
CA HIS A 39 -0.99 -15.25 -0.52
C HIS A 39 -1.82 -13.97 -0.56
N MET A 40 -2.64 -13.85 -1.60
CA MET A 40 -3.57 -12.76 -1.79
C MET A 40 -4.97 -13.20 -1.39
N VAL A 41 -5.65 -12.36 -0.63
CA VAL A 41 -7.07 -12.51 -0.32
C VAL A 41 -7.83 -11.48 -1.12
N ALA A 42 -8.82 -11.90 -1.91
CA ALA A 42 -9.63 -10.96 -2.68
C ALA A 42 -10.25 -9.91 -1.75
N ALA A 43 -10.23 -8.64 -2.16
CA ALA A 43 -10.90 -7.59 -1.42
C ALA A 43 -12.41 -7.68 -1.65
N GLU A 44 -13.19 -7.17 -0.68
CA GLU A 44 -14.63 -7.06 -0.87
C GLU A 44 -14.92 -6.02 -1.96
N PRO A 45 -15.94 -6.23 -2.81
CA PRO A 45 -16.35 -5.21 -3.78
C PRO A 45 -16.61 -3.85 -3.12
N ASN A 46 -16.31 -2.77 -3.85
CA ASN A 46 -16.42 -1.39 -3.35
C ASN A 46 -15.48 -1.07 -2.17
N THR A 47 -14.32 -1.71 -2.10
CA THR A 47 -13.23 -1.31 -1.21
C THR A 47 -12.25 -0.40 -1.96
N PHE A 48 -11.87 0.73 -1.37
CA PHE A 48 -11.01 1.73 -1.99
C PHE A 48 -9.92 2.23 -1.06
N LEU A 49 -8.73 2.50 -1.60
CA LEU A 49 -7.81 3.44 -1.00
C LEU A 49 -8.37 4.84 -1.13
N VAL A 50 -8.29 5.62 -0.06
CA VAL A 50 -8.71 7.01 -0.05
C VAL A 50 -7.50 7.86 0.29
N GLY A 51 -7.20 8.85 -0.55
CA GLY A 51 -6.21 9.87 -0.25
C GLY A 51 -6.77 11.25 -0.49
N MET A 52 -6.26 12.22 0.27
CA MET A 52 -6.50 13.63 -0.01
C MET A 52 -5.40 14.12 -0.96
N ILE A 53 -5.77 15.00 -1.89
CA ILE A 53 -4.79 15.76 -2.66
C ILE A 53 -4.02 16.65 -1.66
N GLY A 54 -2.71 16.44 -1.58
CA GLY A 54 -1.85 17.23 -0.71
C GLY A 54 -1.63 18.63 -1.28
N ASP A 55 -1.96 19.66 -0.48
CA ASP A 55 -1.43 21.03 -0.46
C ASP A 55 -1.31 21.87 -1.75
N ALA A 56 -1.63 21.37 -2.94
CA ALA A 56 -1.33 22.05 -4.18
C ALA A 56 -2.59 22.49 -4.92
N GLY A 57 -3.26 23.53 -4.41
CA GLY A 57 -4.02 24.53 -5.19
C GLY A 57 -5.11 24.09 -6.19
N ASP A 58 -5.40 22.79 -6.32
CA ASP A 58 -6.36 22.25 -7.27
C ASP A 58 -7.76 22.35 -6.66
N GLU A 59 -8.68 22.95 -7.42
CA GLU A 59 -10.07 23.23 -7.03
C GLU A 59 -10.94 21.96 -6.90
N ASP A 60 -10.38 20.77 -7.15
CA ASP A 60 -11.11 19.52 -7.02
C ASP A 60 -10.96 18.95 -5.59
N ASP A 61 -11.89 19.36 -4.74
CA ASP A 61 -12.03 19.01 -3.31
C ASP A 61 -12.41 17.54 -3.06
N SER A 62 -12.36 16.70 -4.10
CA SER A 62 -12.77 15.31 -4.03
C SER A 62 -11.57 14.44 -3.63
N PRO A 63 -11.66 13.62 -2.57
CA PRO A 63 -10.63 12.63 -2.30
C PRO A 63 -10.54 11.68 -3.50
N TRP A 64 -9.33 11.35 -3.92
CA TRP A 64 -9.15 10.32 -4.93
C TRP A 64 -9.41 8.95 -4.31
N GLN A 65 -10.00 8.07 -5.11
CA GLN A 65 -10.30 6.71 -4.73
C GLN A 65 -9.65 5.74 -5.71
N THR A 66 -8.83 4.82 -5.18
CA THR A 66 -8.24 3.75 -5.99
C THR A 66 -8.81 2.41 -5.54
N PRO A 67 -9.44 1.62 -6.44
CA PRO A 67 -10.00 0.33 -6.07
C PRO A 67 -8.94 -0.62 -5.47
N VAL A 68 -9.27 -1.24 -4.34
CA VAL A 68 -8.49 -2.34 -3.77
C VAL A 68 -9.03 -3.63 -4.38
N ILE A 69 -8.17 -4.39 -5.06
CA ILE A 69 -8.54 -5.64 -5.72
C ILE A 69 -8.21 -6.86 -4.86
N ALA A 70 -7.21 -6.75 -3.99
CA ALA A 70 -6.81 -7.81 -3.08
C ALA A 70 -6.07 -7.25 -1.85
N TRP A 71 -5.83 -8.13 -0.89
CA TRP A 71 -4.98 -7.94 0.28
C TRP A 71 -3.80 -8.88 0.18
N ALA A 72 -2.58 -8.36 0.32
CA ALA A 72 -1.36 -9.17 0.35
C ALA A 72 -0.78 -9.20 1.77
N LEU A 73 -0.25 -10.35 2.18
CA LEU A 73 0.59 -10.47 3.37
C LEU A 73 2.05 -10.24 2.95
N THR A 74 2.69 -9.19 3.47
CA THR A 74 4.11 -8.91 3.20
C THR A 74 5.01 -9.85 4.00
N ALA A 75 6.29 -9.91 3.63
CA ALA A 75 7.29 -10.75 4.32
C ALA A 75 7.50 -10.32 5.79
N GLU A 76 7.25 -9.05 6.09
CA GLU A 76 7.31 -8.45 7.43
C GLU A 76 6.05 -8.77 8.27
N GLY A 77 5.04 -9.42 7.68
CA GLY A 77 3.81 -9.80 8.36
C GLY A 77 2.72 -8.73 8.34
N PHE A 78 2.84 -7.70 7.51
CA PHE A 78 1.79 -6.68 7.34
C PHE A 78 0.77 -7.12 6.30
N VAL A 79 -0.50 -6.76 6.51
CA VAL A 79 -1.53 -6.89 5.49
C VAL A 79 -1.64 -5.55 4.77
N VAL A 80 -1.35 -5.55 3.48
CA VAL A 80 -1.35 -4.35 2.64
C VAL A 80 -2.36 -4.46 1.50
N PRO A 81 -2.99 -3.35 1.10
CA PRO A 81 -3.89 -3.33 -0.04
C PRO A 81 -3.12 -3.46 -1.36
N VAL A 82 -3.70 -4.21 -2.30
CA VAL A 82 -3.24 -4.35 -3.69
C VAL A 82 -4.21 -3.59 -4.59
N THR A 83 -3.68 -2.72 -5.44
CA THR A 83 -4.44 -1.96 -6.44
C THR A 83 -4.03 -2.36 -7.85
N VAL A 84 -4.59 -1.69 -8.87
CA VAL A 84 -4.17 -1.84 -10.27
C VAL A 84 -2.72 -1.43 -10.51
N ASP A 85 -2.17 -0.58 -9.65
CA ASP A 85 -0.78 -0.09 -9.72
C ASP A 85 0.21 -1.03 -9.00
N GLY A 86 -0.29 -2.09 -8.36
CA GLY A 86 0.52 -3.10 -7.68
C GLY A 86 0.26 -3.17 -6.16
N VAL A 87 1.25 -3.70 -5.44
CA VAL A 87 1.21 -3.79 -3.98
C VAL A 87 1.59 -2.43 -3.42
N ASN A 88 0.73 -1.85 -2.57
CA ASN A 88 1.01 -0.57 -1.93
C ASN A 88 1.71 -0.82 -0.59
N ASP A 89 2.99 -1.18 -0.66
CA ASP A 89 3.85 -1.55 0.48
C ASP A 89 4.68 -0.39 1.05
N ASP A 90 4.48 0.82 0.53
CA ASP A 90 5.13 2.03 1.04
C ASP A 90 4.79 2.23 2.52
N SER A 91 5.75 1.86 3.36
CA SER A 91 5.67 1.92 4.82
C SER A 91 5.52 3.35 5.37
N THR A 92 5.75 4.38 4.55
CA THR A 92 5.78 5.76 5.01
C THR A 92 4.41 6.42 5.10
N SER A 93 3.38 5.86 4.45
CA SER A 93 2.02 6.39 4.51
C SER A 93 1.02 5.31 4.88
N SER A 94 0.48 5.39 6.10
CA SER A 94 -0.68 4.59 6.51
C SER A 94 -1.82 4.82 5.52
N LYS A 95 -2.14 3.83 4.69
CA LYS A 95 -3.14 3.98 3.64
C LYS A 95 -4.53 3.94 4.28
N THR A 96 -5.29 5.01 4.10
CA THR A 96 -6.68 5.08 4.53
C THR A 96 -7.54 4.23 3.59
N VAL A 97 -8.38 3.36 4.15
CA VAL A 97 -9.22 2.44 3.37
C VAL A 97 -10.69 2.72 3.63
N LEU A 98 -11.46 2.91 2.56
CA LEU A 98 -12.92 2.88 2.57
C LEU A 98 -13.39 1.45 2.26
N HIS A 99 -14.17 0.88 3.18
CA HIS A 99 -14.79 -0.42 3.03
C HIS A 99 -16.17 -0.32 2.36
N SER A 100 -16.63 -1.45 1.83
CA SER A 100 -17.94 -1.68 1.23
C SER A 100 -19.13 -1.20 2.10
N ASN A 101 -18.96 -1.24 3.42
CA ASN A 101 -19.97 -0.85 4.42
C ASN A 101 -19.99 0.67 4.69
N GLY A 102 -19.21 1.46 3.94
CA GLY A 102 -19.12 2.91 4.09
C GLY A 102 -18.24 3.37 5.27
N MET A 103 -17.51 2.45 5.90
CA MET A 103 -16.58 2.78 6.98
C MET A 103 -15.17 3.03 6.44
N VAL A 104 -14.50 4.00 7.02
CA VAL A 104 -13.10 4.33 6.78
C VAL A 104 -12.24 3.84 7.93
N ILE A 105 -11.13 3.18 7.59
CA ILE A 105 -10.06 2.81 8.52
C ILE A 105 -8.84 3.68 8.23
N GLU A 106 -8.32 4.36 9.25
CA GLU A 106 -7.00 4.98 9.21
C GLU A 106 -6.04 4.20 10.11
N PRO A 107 -5.09 3.44 9.53
CA PRO A 107 -4.22 2.59 10.31
C PRO A 107 -3.37 3.35 11.34
N ALA A 108 -2.96 4.59 11.03
CA ALA A 108 -2.14 5.41 11.94
C ALA A 108 -2.85 5.74 13.27
N ASN A 109 -4.17 5.94 13.24
CA ASN A 109 -4.94 6.34 14.41
C ASN A 109 -5.84 5.22 14.94
N GLN A 110 -5.85 4.06 14.28
CA GLN A 110 -6.74 2.93 14.56
C GLN A 110 -8.22 3.35 14.62
N SER A 111 -8.58 4.40 13.89
CA SER A 111 -9.93 4.96 13.89
C SER A 111 -10.81 4.25 12.87
N TRP A 112 -12.03 3.98 13.29
CA TRP A 112 -13.14 3.53 12.45
C TRP A 112 -14.23 4.60 12.49
N ARG A 113 -14.59 5.11 11.32
CA ARG A 113 -15.60 6.16 11.20
C ARG A 113 -16.36 6.05 9.90
N ARG A 114 -17.52 6.69 9.81
CA ARG A 114 -18.25 6.74 8.53
C ARG A 114 -17.46 7.59 7.55
N TYR A 115 -17.62 7.29 6.26
CA TYR A 115 -17.00 8.05 5.20
C TYR A 115 -17.34 9.54 5.26
N GLU A 116 -18.62 9.87 5.54
CA GLU A 116 -19.08 11.26 5.67
C GLU A 116 -18.36 12.01 6.81
N ASP A 117 -18.19 11.37 7.97
CA ASP A 117 -17.50 11.96 9.13
C ASP A 117 -16.01 12.16 8.83
N TYR A 118 -15.39 11.20 8.13
CA TYR A 118 -14.02 11.33 7.65
C TYR A 118 -13.87 12.54 6.73
N LEU A 119 -14.75 12.70 5.73
CA LEU A 119 -14.71 13.84 4.81
C LEU A 119 -14.91 15.18 5.53
N ALA A 120 -15.82 15.23 6.50
CA ALA A 120 -16.05 16.44 7.30
C ALA A 120 -14.80 16.86 8.07
N GLU A 121 -14.14 15.92 8.76
CA GLU A 121 -12.91 16.20 9.50
C GLU A 121 -11.76 16.64 8.57
N MET A 122 -11.62 15.99 7.42
CA MET A 122 -10.55 16.36 6.48
C MET A 122 -10.75 17.77 5.92
N ARG A 123 -12.00 18.21 5.71
CA ARG A 123 -12.33 19.61 5.34
C ARG A 123 -11.98 20.58 6.47
N GLU A 124 -12.36 20.26 7.71
CA GLU A 124 -12.06 21.10 8.87
C GLU A 124 -10.54 21.29 9.07
N ARG A 125 -9.76 20.20 9.04
CA ARG A 125 -8.30 20.24 9.17
C ARG A 125 -7.64 21.11 8.09
N ARG A 126 -8.17 21.07 6.88
CA ARG A 126 -7.70 21.89 5.76
C ARG A 126 -8.00 23.37 6.01
N ASP A 127 -9.23 23.70 6.38
CA ASP A 127 -9.66 25.09 6.61
C ASP A 127 -8.87 25.72 7.77
N GLU A 128 -8.58 24.97 8.82
CA GLU A 128 -7.67 25.39 9.90
C GLU A 128 -6.25 25.69 9.39
N LYS A 129 -5.73 24.84 8.49
CA LYS A 129 -4.39 25.00 7.91
C LYS A 129 -4.33 26.22 6.99
N ALA A 130 -5.38 26.46 6.19
CA ALA A 130 -5.51 27.63 5.34
C ALA A 130 -5.62 28.93 6.17
N GLY A 131 -6.42 28.93 7.25
CA GLY A 131 -6.58 30.09 8.13
C GLY A 131 -5.30 30.50 8.86
N LYS A 132 -4.45 29.52 9.24
CA LYS A 132 -3.13 29.76 9.85
C LYS A 132 -2.06 30.27 8.88
N ALA A 133 -2.32 30.22 7.56
CA ALA A 133 -1.40 30.70 6.53
C ALA A 133 -1.56 32.20 6.21
N THR A 134 -2.50 32.88 6.89
CA THR A 134 -2.81 34.32 6.76
C THR A 134 -2.28 35.13 7.93
#